data_AF-A0A2C9ZZL3-F1
#
_entry.id   AF-A0A2C9ZZL3-F1
#
_cell.length_a   1.000
_cell.length_b   1.000
_cell.length_c   1.000
_cell.angle_alpha   90.00
_cell.angle_beta   90.00
_cell.angle_gamma   90.00
#
_symmetry.space_group_name_H-M   'P 1'
#
loop_
_entity.id
_entity.type
_entity.pdbx_description
1 polymer ?
#
loop_
_entity_poly.entity_id
_entity_poly.type
_entity_poly.pdbx_seq_one_letter_code
_entity_poly.pdbx_strand_id
1 'polypeptide(L)'
;MVNVLAGLLPGDWHIIHTLETDYRLNKGDKIHFALFDQLGDLPELSFEYEVAQACEGEPHVWPKLLCEHINKHFKVLQAGRHYPEIGIVPSYGQNSIFALQASGIVSVDVRFVHADTCRGRQVVLQQLYDYVFPQYRSDYRAGDRVYHSKTDAVYMCRPWPYTEFCRLGEHMDEQYEPGLGKNWSLAWQRLE
;
A
#
# COMPACT_ATOMS: atom_id res chain seq x y z
N MET A 1 -11.75 -20.72 -16.48
CA MET A 1 -12.71 -21.10 -15.41
C MET A 1 -11.90 -21.59 -14.24
N VAL A 2 -12.10 -20.97 -13.08
CA VAL A 2 -11.47 -21.38 -11.84
C VAL A 2 -12.52 -22.13 -11.02
N ASN A 3 -12.38 -23.46 -10.90
CA ASN A 3 -13.23 -24.26 -10.01
C ASN A 3 -12.68 -24.13 -8.60
N VAL A 4 -13.44 -23.53 -7.68
CA VAL A 4 -13.03 -23.39 -6.28
C VAL A 4 -13.72 -24.45 -5.43
N LEU A 5 -12.97 -25.14 -4.56
CA LEU A 5 -13.49 -26.12 -3.60
C LEU A 5 -13.60 -25.52 -2.19
N ALA A 6 -14.72 -25.87 -1.53
CA ALA A 6 -15.12 -25.67 -0.14
C ALA A 6 -15.12 -24.23 0.43
N GLY A 7 -16.33 -23.65 0.55
CA GLY A 7 -16.59 -22.42 1.32
C GLY A 7 -17.22 -21.27 0.53
N LEU A 8 -17.37 -21.43 -0.78
CA LEU A 8 -17.86 -20.39 -1.70
C LEU A 8 -19.15 -20.82 -2.38
N LEU A 9 -19.85 -19.84 -2.94
CA LEU A 9 -21.00 -20.11 -3.79
C LEU A 9 -20.56 -20.98 -4.98
N PRO A 10 -21.24 -22.11 -5.24
CA PRO A 10 -20.92 -22.96 -6.38
C PRO A 10 -21.19 -22.18 -7.67
N GLY A 11 -20.26 -22.29 -8.63
CA GLY A 11 -20.39 -21.69 -9.95
C GLY A 11 -19.05 -21.32 -10.56
N ASP A 12 -19.11 -20.73 -11.76
CA ASP A 12 -17.93 -20.29 -12.49
C ASP A 12 -17.46 -18.92 -12.02
N TRP A 13 -16.15 -18.81 -11.77
CA TRP A 13 -15.49 -17.58 -11.36
C TRP A 13 -14.57 -17.08 -12.47
N HIS A 14 -14.59 -15.77 -12.69
CA HIS A 14 -13.74 -15.09 -13.68
C HIS A 14 -13.00 -13.93 -13.03
N ILE A 15 -11.82 -13.60 -13.58
CA ILE A 15 -10.99 -12.49 -13.10
C ILE A 15 -11.61 -11.19 -13.63
N ILE A 16 -11.88 -10.25 -12.72
CA ILE A 16 -12.38 -8.91 -13.06
C ILE A 16 -11.30 -7.83 -12.96
N HIS A 17 -10.24 -8.08 -12.18
CA HIS A 17 -9.12 -7.15 -12.02
C HIS A 17 -7.89 -7.83 -11.40
N THR A 18 -6.70 -7.29 -11.70
CA THR A 18 -5.44 -7.70 -11.08
C THR A 18 -4.86 -6.49 -10.36
N LEU A 19 -4.61 -6.62 -9.06
CA LEU A 19 -4.10 -5.52 -8.24
C LEU A 19 -2.65 -5.20 -8.58
N GLU A 20 -2.38 -3.91 -8.74
CA GLU A 20 -1.04 -3.36 -8.92
C GLU A 20 -0.22 -3.46 -7.61
N THR A 21 1.10 -3.53 -7.71
CA THR A 21 2.01 -3.79 -6.56
C THR A 21 3.18 -2.82 -6.49
N ASP A 22 3.16 -1.78 -7.31
CA ASP A 22 4.14 -0.71 -7.39
C ASP A 22 3.67 0.56 -6.65
N TYR A 23 2.38 0.63 -6.31
CA TYR A 23 1.81 1.77 -5.60
C TYR A 23 1.96 1.67 -4.09
N ARG A 24 2.40 2.76 -3.46
CA ARG A 24 2.49 2.91 -2.01
C ARG A 24 1.40 3.85 -1.52
N LEU A 25 0.72 3.47 -0.44
CA LEU A 25 -0.30 4.27 0.23
C LEU A 25 0.22 4.80 1.57
N ASN A 26 -0.22 5.98 1.95
CA ASN A 26 0.10 6.58 3.23
C ASN A 26 -1.04 6.37 4.23
N LYS A 27 -0.74 6.54 5.52
CA LYS A 27 -1.78 6.59 6.55
C LYS A 27 -2.79 7.71 6.22
N GLY A 28 -4.06 7.34 6.23
CA GLY A 28 -5.20 8.20 5.90
C GLY A 28 -5.63 8.10 4.43
N ASP A 29 -4.76 7.60 3.54
CA ASP A 29 -5.17 7.35 2.16
C ASP A 29 -6.30 6.32 2.12
N LYS A 30 -7.16 6.48 1.14
CA LYS A 30 -8.33 5.62 0.94
C LYS A 30 -8.25 4.94 -0.41
N ILE A 31 -8.66 3.69 -0.43
CA ILE A 31 -8.89 2.93 -1.65
C ILE A 31 -10.39 2.94 -1.90
N HIS A 32 -10.81 3.64 -2.95
CA HIS A 32 -12.18 3.63 -3.43
C HIS A 32 -12.38 2.44 -4.38
N PHE A 33 -13.15 1.47 -3.95
CA PHE A 33 -13.46 0.24 -4.67
C PHE A 33 -14.87 0.33 -5.26
N ALA A 34 -14.98 0.36 -6.58
CA ALA A 34 -16.27 0.45 -7.27
C ALA A 34 -16.50 -0.72 -8.21
N LEU A 35 -17.62 -1.42 -8.05
CA LEU A 35 -18.00 -2.54 -8.91
C LEU A 35 -18.91 -2.08 -10.04
N PHE A 36 -18.82 -2.78 -11.17
CA PHE A 36 -19.63 -2.52 -12.35
C PHE A 36 -20.20 -3.81 -12.91
N ASP A 37 -21.47 -3.75 -13.34
CA ASP A 37 -22.09 -4.76 -14.19
C ASP A 37 -22.16 -4.26 -15.65
N GLN A 38 -22.97 -4.91 -16.49
CA GLN A 38 -23.17 -4.47 -17.88
C GLN A 38 -23.99 -3.17 -18.00
N LEU A 39 -24.72 -2.78 -16.97
CA LEU A 39 -25.60 -1.61 -16.94
C LEU A 39 -24.88 -0.37 -16.40
N GLY A 40 -23.90 -0.54 -15.52
CA GLY A 40 -23.12 0.56 -14.97
C GLY A 40 -22.57 0.28 -13.58
N ASP A 41 -22.47 1.34 -12.77
CA ASP A 41 -21.94 1.26 -11.42
C ASP A 41 -22.90 0.55 -10.46
N LEU A 42 -22.32 -0.20 -9.51
CA LEU A 42 -23.03 -0.87 -8.44
C LEU A 42 -22.68 -0.18 -7.11
N PRO A 43 -23.31 0.97 -6.80
CA PRO A 43 -22.96 1.76 -5.62
C PRO A 43 -23.21 1.00 -4.32
N GLU A 44 -24.18 0.08 -4.30
CA GLU A 44 -24.48 -0.76 -3.13
C GLU A 44 -23.37 -1.74 -2.78
N LEU A 45 -22.52 -2.08 -3.74
CA LEU A 45 -21.38 -3.00 -3.57
C LEU A 45 -20.03 -2.28 -3.58
N SER A 46 -20.05 -0.95 -3.67
CA SER A 46 -18.87 -0.10 -3.68
C SER A 46 -18.53 0.33 -2.25
N PHE A 47 -17.25 0.46 -1.93
CA PHE A 47 -16.80 0.85 -0.59
C PHE A 47 -15.48 1.62 -0.62
N GLU A 48 -15.20 2.31 0.49
CA GLU A 48 -13.89 2.92 0.75
C GLU A 48 -13.14 2.11 1.81
N TYR A 49 -11.87 1.83 1.57
CA TYR A 49 -10.96 1.21 2.52
C TYR A 49 -9.88 2.21 2.93
N GLU A 50 -9.90 2.65 4.18
CA GLU A 50 -8.91 3.60 4.72
C GLU A 50 -7.67 2.85 5.24
N VAL A 51 -6.50 3.34 4.87
CA VAL A 51 -5.21 2.88 5.38
C VAL A 51 -4.97 3.52 6.75
N ALA A 52 -5.19 2.75 7.82
CA ALA A 52 -5.12 3.28 9.18
C ALA A 52 -3.68 3.46 9.67
N GLN A 53 -2.75 2.62 9.19
CA GLN A 53 -1.34 2.62 9.59
C GLN A 53 -0.42 2.69 8.36
N ALA A 54 0.72 3.36 8.50
CA ALA A 54 1.68 3.52 7.40
C ALA A 54 2.22 2.17 6.88
N CYS A 55 2.42 1.19 7.76
CA CYS A 55 2.90 -0.15 7.39
C CYS A 55 1.88 -0.96 6.57
N GLU A 56 0.59 -0.64 6.68
CA GLU A 56 -0.47 -1.29 5.89
C GLU A 56 -0.43 -0.84 4.44
N GLY A 57 0.01 0.38 4.17
CA GLY A 57 0.08 0.99 2.84
C GLY A 57 1.29 0.57 1.99
N GLU A 58 2.12 -0.33 2.50
CA GLU A 58 3.27 -0.85 1.76
C GLU A 58 2.84 -1.61 0.49
N PRO A 59 3.52 -1.48 -0.66
CA PRO A 59 3.07 -2.02 -1.95
C PRO A 59 2.88 -3.56 -1.98
N HIS A 60 3.55 -4.26 -1.08
CA HIS A 60 3.45 -5.71 -0.93
C HIS A 60 2.44 -6.14 0.15
N VAL A 61 1.88 -5.20 0.91
CA VAL A 61 1.01 -5.42 2.08
C VAL A 61 -0.43 -5.02 1.78
N TRP A 62 -0.67 -3.79 1.30
CA TRP A 62 -2.04 -3.28 1.08
C TRP A 62 -2.87 -4.18 0.14
N PRO A 63 -2.31 -4.82 -0.93
CA PRO A 63 -3.12 -5.68 -1.79
C PRO A 63 -3.67 -6.89 -1.03
N LYS A 64 -2.88 -7.45 -0.11
CA LYS A 64 -3.30 -8.57 0.73
C LYS A 64 -4.43 -8.16 1.66
N LEU A 65 -4.28 -7.02 2.33
CA LEU A 65 -5.27 -6.51 3.28
C LEU A 65 -6.60 -6.18 2.59
N LEU A 66 -6.54 -5.59 1.40
CA LEU A 66 -7.71 -5.36 0.56
C LEU A 66 -8.40 -6.69 0.19
N CYS A 67 -7.63 -7.71 -0.20
CA CYS A 67 -8.18 -9.04 -0.50
C CYS A 67 -8.85 -9.68 0.72
N GLU A 68 -8.23 -9.60 1.90
CA GLU A 68 -8.81 -10.10 3.15
C GLU A 68 -10.13 -9.37 3.48
N HIS A 69 -10.17 -8.05 3.26
CA HIS A 69 -11.39 -7.26 3.44
C HIS A 69 -12.50 -7.70 2.47
N ILE A 70 -12.19 -7.82 1.17
CA ILE A 70 -13.15 -8.27 0.14
C ILE A 70 -13.73 -9.64 0.52
N ASN A 71 -12.89 -10.61 0.85
CA ASN A 71 -13.31 -11.98 1.17
C ASN A 71 -14.17 -12.08 2.43
N LYS A 72 -14.01 -11.11 3.35
CA LYS A 72 -14.82 -11.02 4.57
C LYS A 72 -16.22 -10.46 4.30
N HIS A 73 -16.31 -9.45 3.44
CA HIS A 73 -17.52 -8.65 3.25
C HIS A 73 -18.39 -9.09 2.06
N PHE A 74 -17.81 -9.72 1.04
CA PHE A 74 -18.52 -10.13 -0.17
C PHE A 74 -18.60 -11.66 -0.29
N LYS A 75 -19.75 -12.16 -0.75
CA LYS A 75 -19.96 -13.59 -1.05
C LYS A 75 -19.89 -13.91 -2.54
N VAL A 76 -20.12 -12.91 -3.37
CA VAL A 76 -20.06 -12.99 -4.84
C VAL A 76 -18.70 -12.60 -5.40
N LEU A 77 -17.78 -12.14 -4.53
CA LEU A 77 -16.39 -11.83 -4.87
C LEU A 77 -15.45 -12.71 -4.07
N GLN A 78 -14.28 -12.96 -4.65
CA GLN A 78 -13.14 -13.50 -3.95
C GLN A 78 -11.86 -12.87 -4.50
N ALA A 79 -10.90 -12.57 -3.64
CA ALA A 79 -9.69 -11.89 -4.00
C ALA A 79 -8.46 -12.57 -3.39
N GLY A 80 -7.39 -12.66 -4.17
CA GLY A 80 -6.16 -13.32 -3.78
C GLY A 80 -5.38 -13.89 -4.96
N ARG A 81 -4.36 -14.68 -4.67
CA ARG A 81 -3.69 -15.51 -5.66
C ARG A 81 -4.43 -16.84 -5.78
N HIS A 82 -4.72 -17.24 -7.01
CA HIS A 82 -5.34 -18.54 -7.27
C HIS A 82 -4.28 -19.65 -7.27
N TYR A 83 -4.50 -20.66 -6.44
CA TYR A 83 -3.75 -21.92 -6.43
C TYR A 83 -4.72 -23.07 -6.77
N PRO A 84 -4.38 -23.95 -7.73
CA PRO A 84 -5.30 -25.03 -8.16
C PRO A 84 -5.80 -25.92 -7.02
N GLU A 85 -4.95 -26.20 -6.02
CA GLU A 85 -5.25 -27.14 -4.93
C GLU A 85 -5.88 -26.48 -3.69
N ILE A 86 -5.62 -25.18 -3.50
CA ILE A 86 -5.96 -24.45 -2.25
C ILE A 86 -7.09 -23.43 -2.50
N GLY A 87 -7.34 -23.08 -3.76
CA GLY A 87 -8.27 -22.03 -4.15
C GLY A 87 -7.63 -20.65 -4.15
N ILE A 88 -8.44 -19.61 -4.00
CA ILE A 88 -7.99 -18.21 -4.04
C ILE A 88 -7.69 -17.74 -2.62
N VAL A 89 -6.42 -17.38 -2.37
CA VAL A 89 -5.93 -17.01 -1.04
C VAL A 89 -5.23 -15.65 -1.08
N PRO A 90 -5.55 -14.69 -0.19
CA PRO A 90 -4.81 -13.44 -0.07
C PRO A 90 -3.31 -13.68 0.15
N SER A 91 -2.46 -13.00 -0.62
CA SER A 91 -1.01 -13.18 -0.58
C SER A 91 -0.26 -11.85 -0.56
N TYR A 92 0.95 -11.83 0.00
CA TYR A 92 1.84 -10.66 -0.12
C TYR A 92 2.38 -10.61 -1.55
N GLY A 93 2.02 -9.58 -2.33
CA GLY A 93 2.37 -9.44 -3.75
C GLY A 93 1.17 -9.52 -4.70
N GLN A 94 1.31 -10.24 -5.82
CA GLN A 94 0.29 -10.30 -6.86
C GLN A 94 -1.00 -10.96 -6.36
N ASN A 95 -2.10 -10.22 -6.42
CA ASN A 95 -3.44 -10.72 -6.16
C ASN A 95 -4.37 -10.32 -7.30
N SER A 96 -5.41 -11.10 -7.53
CA SER A 96 -6.48 -10.79 -8.47
C SER A 96 -7.83 -10.87 -7.79
N ILE A 97 -8.79 -10.13 -8.30
CA ILE A 97 -10.17 -10.10 -7.83
C ILE A 97 -11.00 -10.90 -8.84
N PHE A 98 -11.79 -11.82 -8.30
CA PHE A 98 -12.63 -12.74 -9.02
C PHE A 98 -14.08 -12.47 -8.66
N ALA A 99 -14.96 -12.50 -9.66
CA ALA A 99 -16.40 -12.43 -9.48
C ALA A 99 -17.07 -13.73 -9.91
N LEU A 100 -18.11 -14.11 -9.18
CA LEU A 100 -19.00 -15.18 -9.58
C LEU A 100 -19.73 -14.75 -10.85
N GLN A 101 -19.67 -15.54 -11.93
CA GLN A 101 -20.25 -15.17 -13.22
C GLN A 101 -21.78 -14.93 -13.13
N ALA A 102 -22.46 -15.65 -12.25
CA ALA A 102 -23.90 -15.47 -11.98
C ALA A 102 -24.24 -14.15 -11.28
N SER A 103 -23.26 -13.43 -10.71
CA SER A 103 -23.48 -12.12 -10.08
C SER A 103 -23.68 -10.98 -11.08
N GLY A 104 -23.31 -11.18 -12.36
CA GLY A 104 -23.38 -10.15 -13.40
C GLY A 104 -22.28 -9.08 -13.32
N ILE A 105 -21.44 -9.10 -12.28
CA ILE A 105 -20.31 -8.18 -12.12
C ILE A 105 -19.25 -8.49 -13.17
N VAL A 106 -18.81 -7.48 -13.92
CA VAL A 106 -17.86 -7.62 -15.03
C VAL A 106 -16.51 -6.95 -14.78
N SER A 107 -16.49 -5.89 -13.98
CA SER A 107 -15.25 -5.14 -13.71
C SER A 107 -15.29 -4.45 -12.36
N VAL A 108 -14.10 -4.08 -11.88
CA VAL A 108 -13.91 -3.23 -10.72
C VAL A 108 -12.95 -2.10 -11.07
N ASP A 109 -13.26 -0.92 -10.54
CA ASP A 109 -12.40 0.25 -10.55
C ASP A 109 -11.83 0.44 -9.15
N VAL A 110 -10.50 0.42 -9.06
CA VAL A 110 -9.76 0.62 -7.81
C VAL A 110 -9.05 1.96 -7.92
N ARG A 111 -9.60 2.98 -7.26
CA ARG A 111 -9.06 4.34 -7.26
C ARG A 111 -8.41 4.66 -5.92
N PHE A 112 -7.25 5.29 -5.96
CA PHE A 112 -6.59 5.80 -4.77
C PHE A 112 -7.01 7.25 -4.53
N VAL A 113 -7.58 7.51 -3.37
CA VAL A 113 -7.92 8.84 -2.88
C VAL A 113 -6.95 9.14 -1.77
N HIS A 114 -6.01 10.05 -2.03
CA HIS A 114 -5.09 10.47 -0.99
C HIS A 114 -5.85 11.21 0.11
N ALA A 115 -5.45 11.01 1.36
CA ALA A 115 -5.86 11.90 2.43
C ALA A 115 -5.27 13.26 2.12
N ASP A 116 -6.03 14.10 1.43
CA ASP A 116 -5.74 15.52 1.29
C ASP A 116 -5.67 16.09 2.71
N THR A 117 -4.46 16.21 3.25
CA THR A 117 -4.18 17.25 4.24
C THR A 117 -4.61 18.56 3.59
N CYS A 118 -5.72 19.11 4.05
CA CYS A 118 -6.38 20.32 3.57
C CYS A 118 -5.62 21.17 2.51
N ARG A 119 -6.29 21.34 1.36
CA ARG A 119 -6.21 22.41 0.32
C ARG A 119 -5.35 22.17 -0.91
N GLY A 120 -5.96 22.55 -2.04
CA GLY A 120 -5.27 22.91 -3.27
C GLY A 120 -4.10 23.88 -3.03
N ARG A 121 -3.08 23.70 -3.88
CA ARG A 121 -1.76 24.35 -3.92
C ARG A 121 -0.57 23.52 -3.41
N GLN A 122 -0.57 22.20 -3.58
CA GLN A 122 0.63 21.41 -3.27
C GLN A 122 0.90 20.25 -4.24
N VAL A 123 0.69 20.46 -5.54
CA VAL A 123 1.21 19.55 -6.58
C VAL A 123 2.66 19.91 -6.89
N VAL A 124 3.59 19.83 -5.92
CA VAL A 124 5.06 19.85 -6.18
C VAL A 124 5.88 19.09 -5.13
N LEU A 125 5.46 18.98 -3.85
CA LEU A 125 6.37 18.49 -2.78
C LEU A 125 6.46 16.96 -2.62
N GLN A 126 5.46 16.18 -3.07
CA GLN A 126 5.46 14.72 -2.91
C GLN A 126 6.44 13.96 -3.82
N GLN A 127 7.15 14.64 -4.74
CA GLN A 127 8.16 13.99 -5.59
C GLN A 127 9.60 14.06 -5.05
N LEU A 128 9.83 14.78 -3.95
CA LEU A 128 11.19 15.04 -3.44
C LEU A 128 11.63 14.09 -2.32
N TYR A 129 10.71 13.61 -1.48
CA TYR A 129 11.04 12.73 -0.36
C TYR A 129 9.89 11.78 0.01
N ASP A 130 10.25 10.61 0.56
CA ASP A 130 9.37 9.49 0.91
C ASP A 130 8.93 9.52 2.39
N TYR A 131 9.74 10.11 3.28
CA TYR A 131 9.45 10.23 4.73
C TYR A 131 9.87 11.59 5.30
N VAL A 132 9.42 11.87 6.53
CA VAL A 132 9.87 13.01 7.35
C VAL A 132 10.51 12.50 8.63
N PHE A 133 11.77 12.82 8.87
CA PHE A 133 12.46 12.48 10.12
C PHE A 133 11.84 13.29 11.28
N PRO A 134 11.55 12.69 12.46
CA PRO A 134 11.93 11.35 12.92
C PRO A 134 10.81 10.28 12.80
N GLN A 135 9.83 10.46 11.92
CA GLN A 135 8.64 9.60 11.88
C GLN A 135 8.93 8.27 11.19
N TYR A 136 8.34 7.17 11.69
CA TYR A 136 8.39 5.83 11.10
C TYR A 136 9.80 5.29 10.82
N ARG A 137 10.78 5.60 11.68
CA ARG A 137 12.19 5.21 11.48
C ARG A 137 12.40 3.71 11.29
N SER A 138 11.60 2.88 11.97
CA SER A 138 11.65 1.41 11.82
C SER A 138 11.46 0.95 10.37
N ASP A 139 10.77 1.76 9.58
CA ASP A 139 10.32 1.40 8.24
C ASP A 139 11.30 1.86 7.16
N TYR A 140 12.31 2.66 7.52
CA TYR A 140 13.29 3.19 6.56
C TYR A 140 14.10 2.05 5.91
N ARG A 141 14.31 2.16 4.62
CA ARG A 141 15.05 1.23 3.77
C ARG A 141 16.16 1.97 3.06
N ALA A 142 17.11 1.19 2.56
CA ALA A 142 18.15 1.70 1.70
C ALA A 142 17.53 2.44 0.50
N GLY A 143 17.96 3.68 0.26
CA GLY A 143 17.46 4.51 -0.84
C GLY A 143 16.30 5.42 -0.49
N ASP A 144 15.64 5.24 0.65
CA ASP A 144 14.54 6.12 1.05
C ASP A 144 15.00 7.56 1.25
N ARG A 145 14.24 8.51 0.71
CA ARG A 145 14.49 9.94 0.84
C ARG A 145 13.72 10.48 2.03
N VAL A 146 14.42 11.06 2.98
CA VAL A 146 13.87 11.51 4.25
C VAL A 146 14.14 13.00 4.39
N TYR A 147 13.06 13.78 4.43
CA TYR A 147 13.14 15.21 4.73
C TYR A 147 13.36 15.43 6.22
N HIS A 148 14.30 16.31 6.55
CA HIS A 148 14.60 16.67 7.92
C HIS A 148 14.31 18.15 8.17
N SER A 149 13.23 18.41 8.91
CA SER A 149 12.69 19.77 9.12
C SER A 149 13.62 20.72 9.86
N LYS A 150 14.55 20.21 10.67
CA LYS A 150 15.53 21.05 11.40
C LYS A 150 16.66 21.56 10.49
N THR A 151 17.02 20.81 9.46
CA THR A 151 18.07 21.19 8.50
C THR A 151 17.52 21.69 7.17
N ASP A 152 16.19 21.60 6.98
CA ASP A 152 15.49 21.96 5.75
C ASP A 152 16.11 21.30 4.51
N ALA A 153 16.40 19.99 4.62
CA ALA A 153 17.15 19.23 3.62
C ALA A 153 16.64 17.78 3.52
N VAL A 154 16.88 17.16 2.37
CA VAL A 154 16.52 15.76 2.10
C VAL A 154 17.74 14.87 2.14
N TYR A 155 17.61 13.74 2.82
CA TYR A 155 18.67 12.76 3.03
C TYR A 155 18.23 11.38 2.54
N MET A 156 19.07 10.72 1.78
CA MET A 156 18.88 9.34 1.37
C MET A 156 19.48 8.39 2.41
N CYS A 157 18.69 7.42 2.88
CA CYS A 157 19.21 6.38 3.75
C CYS A 157 20.19 5.48 2.98
N ARG A 158 21.39 5.26 3.54
CA ARG A 158 22.45 4.49 2.87
C ARG A 158 22.12 2.99 2.82
N PRO A 159 22.69 2.26 1.85
CA PRO A 159 22.53 0.83 1.74
C PRO A 159 23.21 0.06 2.88
N TRP A 160 22.88 -1.23 2.96
CA TRP A 160 23.45 -2.14 3.94
C TRP A 160 24.99 -2.09 3.92
N PRO A 161 25.66 -2.11 5.09
CA PRO A 161 25.13 -2.33 6.43
C PRO A 161 24.61 -1.07 7.15
N TYR A 162 24.74 0.10 6.53
CA TYR A 162 24.48 1.39 7.18
C TYR A 162 23.00 1.72 7.35
N THR A 163 22.12 1.05 6.61
CA THR A 163 20.65 1.21 6.70
C THR A 163 20.15 1.04 8.13
N GLU A 164 20.80 0.19 8.94
CA GLU A 164 20.41 -0.02 10.34
C GLU A 164 20.55 1.26 11.18
N PHE A 165 21.45 2.17 10.81
CA PHE A 165 21.64 3.44 11.51
C PHE A 165 20.53 4.45 11.23
N CYS A 166 19.90 4.40 10.05
CA CYS A 166 18.74 5.24 9.73
C CYS A 166 17.53 4.92 10.63
N ARG A 167 17.44 3.66 11.09
CA ARG A 167 16.33 3.13 11.88
C ARG A 167 16.48 3.30 13.38
N LEU A 168 17.66 3.73 13.84
CA LEU A 168 17.92 3.86 15.27
C LEU A 168 16.96 4.89 15.89
N GLY A 169 16.48 4.56 17.08
CA GLY A 169 15.56 5.41 17.84
C GLY A 169 16.25 6.66 18.40
N GLU A 170 15.46 7.50 19.07
CA GLU A 170 15.86 8.84 19.56
C GLU A 170 17.13 8.84 20.41
N HIS A 171 17.41 7.76 21.16
CA HIS A 171 18.62 7.62 21.98
C HIS A 171 19.93 7.68 21.18
N MET A 172 19.87 7.59 19.85
CA MET A 172 21.04 7.66 18.95
C MET A 172 21.05 8.91 18.08
N ASP A 173 20.14 9.87 18.28
CA ASP A 173 20.03 11.09 17.45
C ASP A 173 21.32 11.92 17.47
N GLU A 174 21.97 12.03 18.64
CA GLU A 174 23.27 12.70 18.76
C GLU A 174 24.35 12.11 17.84
N GLN A 175 24.19 10.84 17.44
CA GLN A 175 25.10 10.14 16.55
C GLN A 175 24.62 10.16 15.10
N TYR A 176 23.36 9.87 14.84
CA TYR A 176 22.89 9.53 13.49
C TYR A 176 21.72 10.37 12.97
N GLU A 177 21.30 11.44 13.66
CA GLU A 177 20.29 12.36 13.14
C GLU A 177 20.75 12.98 11.80
N PRO A 178 19.93 12.96 10.72
CA PRO A 178 20.35 13.44 9.41
C PRO A 178 20.84 14.90 9.44
N GLY A 179 22.09 15.11 9.06
CA GLY A 179 22.72 16.44 8.99
C GLY A 179 23.13 17.07 10.33
N LEU A 180 22.71 16.50 11.47
CA LEU A 180 23.01 17.05 12.81
C LEU A 180 23.86 16.10 13.67
N GLY A 181 23.67 14.78 13.56
CA GLY A 181 24.37 13.79 14.39
C GLY A 181 25.86 13.66 14.06
N LYS A 182 26.73 13.40 15.04
CA LYS A 182 28.20 13.37 14.85
C LYS A 182 28.67 12.43 13.74
N ASN A 183 27.94 11.34 13.53
CA ASN A 183 28.19 10.27 12.58
C ASN A 183 27.06 10.17 11.53
N TRP A 184 26.29 11.24 11.31
CA TRP A 184 25.12 11.22 10.41
C TRP A 184 25.49 10.73 9.00
N SER A 185 26.68 11.08 8.51
CA SER A 185 27.15 10.74 7.17
C SER A 185 27.43 9.25 6.96
N LEU A 186 27.49 8.45 8.03
CA LEU A 186 27.51 6.99 7.94
C LEU A 186 26.14 6.42 7.56
N ALA A 187 25.07 6.99 8.09
CA ALA A 187 23.69 6.54 7.89
C ALA A 187 23.05 7.18 6.64
N TRP A 188 23.43 8.42 6.33
CA TRP A 188 22.73 9.25 5.36
C TRP A 188 23.64 9.78 4.27
N GLN A 189 23.07 10.00 3.09
CA GLN A 189 23.63 10.82 2.03
C GLN A 189 22.73 12.04 1.83
N ARG A 190 23.26 13.24 1.98
CA ARG A 190 22.50 14.45 1.67
C ARG A 190 22.28 14.56 0.16
N LEU A 191 21.07 14.90 -0.27
CA LEU A 191 20.72 15.05 -1.68
C LEU A 191 20.71 16.51 -2.13
N GLU A 192 20.16 17.43 -1.33
CA GLU A 192 20.16 18.89 -1.54
C GLU A 192 20.25 19.64 -0.20
#